data_AF-A0A521RP15-F1
#
_entry.id   AF-A0A521RP15-F1
#
_cell.length_a   1.000
_cell.length_b   1.000
_cell.length_c   1.000
_cell.angle_alpha   90.00
_cell.angle_beta   90.00
_cell.angle_gamma   90.00
#
_symmetry.space_group_name_H-M   'P 1'
#
loop_
_entity.id
_entity.type
_entity.pdbx_description
1 polymer ?
#
loop_
_entity_poly.entity_id
_entity_poly.type
_entity_poly.pdbx_seq_one_letter_code
_entity_poly.pdbx_strand_id
1 'polypeptide(L)' 'MSGEKIKIVGWRRQRETETEKDYDVLLKTLQALRGNRGICPKGVYRFRTFEEADRWMIRMIAKASAETQP' A
#
# COMPACT_ATOMS: atom_id res chain seq x y z
N MET A 1 -33.63 32.83 12.96
CA MET A 1 -32.53 31.84 12.86
C MET A 1 -32.08 31.82 11.41
N SER A 2 -31.08 32.63 11.06
CA SER A 2 -30.56 32.72 9.69
C SER A 2 -29.77 31.45 9.38
N GLY A 3 -30.21 30.69 8.38
CA GLY A 3 -29.53 29.46 7.94
C GLY A 3 -28.13 29.77 7.43
N GLU A 4 -27.13 29.15 8.02
CA GLU A 4 -25.73 29.28 7.63
C GLU A 4 -25.53 28.69 6.23
N LYS A 5 -25.13 29.52 5.26
CA LYS A 5 -24.87 29.08 3.88
C LYS A 5 -23.50 28.41 3.81
N ILE A 6 -23.50 27.08 3.70
CA ILE A 6 -22.27 26.31 3.48
C ILE A 6 -21.64 26.71 2.14
N LYS A 7 -20.41 27.22 2.18
CA LYS A 7 -19.61 27.51 0.99
C LYS A 7 -18.92 26.24 0.51
N ILE A 8 -19.32 25.72 -0.65
CA ILE A 8 -18.64 24.59 -1.28
C ILE A 8 -17.32 25.09 -1.88
N VAL A 9 -16.20 24.60 -1.35
CA VAL A 9 -14.84 24.96 -1.76
C VAL A 9 -14.30 23.92 -2.76
N GLY A 10 -14.94 23.87 -3.93
CA GLY A 10 -14.49 23.03 -5.04
C GLY A 10 -15.22 21.71 -5.21
N TRP A 11 -15.10 21.16 -6.42
CA TRP A 11 -15.69 19.90 -6.83
C TRP A 11 -14.58 18.85 -6.94
N ARG A 12 -14.65 17.79 -6.13
CA ARG A 12 -13.78 16.64 -6.32
C ARG A 12 -14.21 15.97 -7.62
N ARG A 13 -13.38 16.04 -8.67
CA ARG A 13 -13.61 15.29 -9.91
C ARG A 13 -13.59 13.80 -9.56
N GLN A 14 -14.75 13.16 -9.51
CA GLN A 14 -14.82 11.71 -9.65
C GLN A 14 -14.33 11.39 -11.06
N ARG A 15 -13.10 10.87 -11.19
CA ARG A 15 -12.70 10.24 -12.44
C ARG A 15 -13.46 8.92 -12.53
N GLU A 16 -14.23 8.74 -13.59
CA GLU A 16 -14.95 7.49 -13.88
C GLU A 16 -14.03 6.26 -14.02
N THR A 17 -12.71 6.48 -14.11
CA THR A 17 -11.67 5.46 -14.30
C THR A 17 -11.12 4.84 -13.01
N GLU A 18 -11.55 5.29 -11.84
CA GLU A 18 -11.18 4.69 -10.55
C GLU A 18 -12.45 4.07 -9.95
N THR A 19 -12.89 2.96 -10.55
CA THR A 19 -14.05 2.24 -10.03
C THR A 19 -13.65 1.39 -8.82
N GLU A 20 -14.59 1.12 -7.92
CA GLU A 20 -14.37 0.19 -6.79
C GLU A 20 -13.81 -1.16 -7.25
N LYS A 21 -14.18 -1.58 -8.48
CA LYS A 21 -13.66 -2.80 -9.12
C LYS A 21 -12.15 -2.77 -9.34
N ASP A 22 -11.57 -1.63 -9.69
CA ASP A 22 -10.13 -1.50 -9.92
C ASP A 22 -9.36 -1.64 -8.61
N TYR A 23 -9.88 -1.08 -7.52
CA TYR A 23 -9.33 -1.27 -6.18
C TYR A 23 -9.43 -2.70 -5.70
N ASP A 24 -10.53 -3.40 -5.99
CA ASP A 24 -10.70 -4.82 -5.67
C ASP A 24 -9.67 -5.70 -6.38
N VAL A 25 -9.40 -5.44 -7.67
CA VAL A 25 -8.38 -6.17 -8.44
C VAL A 25 -6.99 -5.92 -7.88
N LEU A 26 -6.67 -4.66 -7.57
CA LEU A 26 -5.40 -4.30 -6.94
C LEU A 26 -5.24 -5.00 -5.58
N LEU A 27 -6.28 -4.95 -4.74
CA LEU A 27 -6.26 -5.55 -3.41
C LEU A 27 -6.06 -7.07 -3.48
N LYS A 28 -6.77 -7.76 -4.38
CA LYS A 28 -6.60 -9.21 -4.59
C LYS A 28 -5.18 -9.55 -5.05
N THR A 29 -4.62 -8.74 -5.96
CA THR A 29 -3.23 -8.90 -6.41
C THR A 29 -2.25 -8.74 -5.26
N LEU A 30 -2.41 -7.71 -4.44
CA LEU A 30 -1.56 -7.47 -3.27
C LEU A 30 -1.69 -8.58 -2.22
N GLN A 31 -2.89 -9.11 -2.00
CA GLN A 31 -3.12 -10.24 -1.11
C GLN A 31 -2.43 -11.50 -1.60
N ALA A 32 -2.52 -11.79 -2.91
CA ALA A 32 -1.85 -12.93 -3.53
C ALA A 32 -0.31 -12.81 -3.42
N LEU A 33 0.24 -11.63 -3.73
CA LEU A 33 1.69 -11.38 -3.62
C LEU A 33 2.19 -11.44 -2.18
N ARG A 34 1.39 -11.00 -1.21
CA ARG A 34 1.73 -11.07 0.22
C ARG A 34 1.71 -12.51 0.76
N GLY A 35 0.88 -13.36 0.17
CA GLY A 35 0.59 -14.71 0.67
C GLY A 35 0.22 -14.70 2.16
N ASN A 36 0.60 -15.77 2.88
CA ASN A 36 0.35 -15.89 4.32
C ASN A 36 1.47 -15.34 5.22
N ARG A 37 2.66 -15.06 4.67
CA ARG A 37 3.85 -14.71 5.48
C ARG A 37 4.13 -13.21 5.55
N GLY A 38 3.59 -12.41 4.63
CA GLY A 38 3.92 -11.00 4.52
C GLY A 38 5.12 -10.74 3.60
N ILE A 39 5.22 -9.52 3.08
CA ILE A 39 6.30 -9.12 2.15
C ILE A 39 7.61 -8.81 2.89
N CYS A 40 7.51 -8.32 4.13
CA CYS A 40 8.66 -8.06 5.00
C CYS A 40 8.47 -8.76 6.36
N PRO A 41 9.55 -9.20 7.00
CA PRO A 41 9.48 -9.81 8.31
C PRO A 41 9.02 -8.79 9.36
N LYS A 42 8.18 -9.25 10.30
CA LYS A 42 7.67 -8.43 11.39
C LYS A 42 8.71 -8.33 12.50
N GLY A 43 8.90 -7.15 13.07
CA GLY A 43 9.79 -6.94 14.20
C GLY A 43 10.38 -5.53 14.23
N VAL A 44 11.13 -5.24 15.31
CA VAL A 44 11.94 -4.03 15.41
C VAL A 44 13.37 -4.38 15.02
N TYR A 45 13.88 -3.72 13.99
CA TYR A 45 15.24 -3.91 13.49
C TYR A 45 16.02 -2.61 13.70
N ARG A 46 17.25 -2.74 14.21
CA ARG A 46 18.15 -1.61 14.43
C ARG A 46 19.15 -1.53 13.29
N PHE A 47 19.18 -0.37 12.63
CA PHE A 47 20.14 -0.04 11.58
C PHE A 47 20.99 1.14 12.02
N ARG A 48 22.22 1.21 11.50
CA ARG A 48 23.12 2.33 11.75
C ARG A 48 22.79 3.53 10.85
N THR A 49 22.28 3.28 9.65
CA THR A 49 21.88 4.32 8.69
C THR A 49 20.58 3.97 7.97
N PHE A 50 19.95 4.96 7.34
CA PHE A 50 18.73 4.74 6.56
C PHE A 50 18.98 3.89 5.30
N GLU A 51 20.12 4.07 4.63
CA GLU A 51 20.49 3.30 3.45
C GLU A 51 20.70 1.81 3.78
N GLU A 52 21.16 1.52 5.00
CA GLU A 52 21.23 0.14 5.50
C GLU A 52 19.84 -0.47 5.65
N ALA A 53 18.90 0.29 6.22
CA ALA A 53 17.51 -0.13 6.36
C ALA A 53 16.86 -0.38 4.98
N ASP A 54 17.07 0.51 4.01
CA ASP A 54 16.52 0.38 2.66
C ASP A 54 17.07 -0.86 1.93
N ARG A 55 18.39 -1.07 1.97
CA ARG A 55 19.00 -2.26 1.36
C ARG A 55 18.47 -3.54 2.01
N TRP A 56 18.30 -3.54 3.33
CA TRP A 56 17.71 -4.67 4.03
C TRP A 56 16.26 -4.90 3.60
N MET A 57 15.44 -3.84 3.50
CA MET A 57 14.05 -3.93 3.08
C MET A 57 13.93 -4.50 1.65
N ILE A 58 14.70 -3.99 0.69
CA ILE A 58 14.72 -4.50 -0.68
C ILE A 58 15.09 -5.99 -0.72
N ARG A 59 16.08 -6.41 0.07
CA ARG A 59 16.47 -7.84 0.16
C ARG A 59 15.33 -8.69 0.73
N MET A 60 14.60 -8.20 1.72
CA MET A 60 13.46 -8.93 2.30
C MET A 60 12.32 -9.07 1.30
N ILE A 61 11.99 -8.00 0.57
CA ILE A 61 10.99 -8.03 -0.51
C ILE A 61 11.40 -9.05 -1.58
N ALA A 62 12.65 -8.99 -2.06
CA ALA A 62 13.15 -9.90 -3.08
C ALA A 62 13.10 -11.37 -2.62
N LYS A 63 13.43 -11.63 -1.35
CA LYS A 63 13.34 -12.96 -0.74
C LYS A 63 11.90 -13.46 -0.70
N ALA A 64 10.95 -12.62 -0.26
CA ALA A 64 9.54 -12.99 -0.21
C ALA A 64 8.96 -13.32 -1.60
N SER A 65 9.36 -12.57 -2.63
CA SER A 65 8.98 -12.84 -4.01
C SER A 65 9.52 -14.17 -4.54
N ALA A 66 10.76 -14.53 -4.20
CA ALA A 66 11.36 -15.80 -4.60
C ALA A 66 10.71 -17.01 -3.92
N GLU A 67 10.29 -16.88 -2.66
CA GLU A 67 9.61 -17.94 -1.90
C GLU A 67 8.15 -18.15 -2.31
N THR A 68 7.56 -17.22 -3.06
CA THR A 68 6.14 -17.27 -3.50
C THR A 68 5.96 -18.00 -4.84
N GLN A 69 7.05 -18.32 -5.56
CA GLN A 69 6.98 -19.18 -6.75
C GLN A 69 6.81 -20.66 -6.32
N PRO A 70 5.83 -21.40 -6.86
CA PRO A 70 5.63 -22.83 -6.58
C PRO A 70 6.78 -23.69 -7.12
#